data_AF-A0A7W0M8K0-F1
#
_entry.id   AF-A0A7W0M8K0-F1
#
_cell.length_a   1.000
_cell.length_b   1.000
_cell.length_c   1.000
_cell.angle_alpha   90.00
_cell.angle_beta   90.00
_cell.angle_gamma   90.00
#
_symmetry.space_group_name_H-M   'P 1'
#
loop_
_entity.id
_entity.type
_entity.pdbx_description
1 polymer ?
#
loop_
_entity_poly.entity_id
_entity_poly.type
_entity_poly.pdbx_seq_one_letter_code
_entity_poly.pdbx_strand_id
1 'polypeptide(L)'
;MNFARCLLFGLCVATVGCDSGPQEARGVRVVSWSTSSPDREPVGGIDEAQVSFATFGEKPAIVIWSDGGGTFGAGYDKTRRAVHYSGSLRAHDARTYPVEAFTADGKTGDVMIDGQRFDLAKGSLFLVKTGGGATTVKQLTKTVPIPVTSAENEAESAQEKLREYATANREISDFFEEAPALID
;
A
#
# COMPACT_ATOMS: atom_id res chain seq x y z
N MET A 1 20.09 -3.04 70.14
CA MET A 1 21.53 -2.82 69.87
C MET A 1 22.16 -4.15 69.50
N ASN A 2 22.50 -4.35 68.22
CA ASN A 2 23.64 -5.14 67.75
C ASN A 2 23.81 -4.91 66.24
N PHE A 3 25.06 -4.71 65.86
CA PHE A 3 25.55 -4.19 64.59
C PHE A 3 25.73 -5.29 63.53
N ALA A 4 25.60 -4.85 62.28
CA ALA A 4 26.42 -5.18 61.10
C ALA A 4 26.54 -6.62 60.61
N ARG A 5 26.21 -6.81 59.32
CA ARG A 5 27.17 -7.35 58.36
C ARG A 5 26.83 -6.95 56.91
N CYS A 6 27.78 -6.24 56.31
CA CYS A 6 27.90 -6.01 54.87
C CYS A 6 27.89 -7.33 54.10
N LEU A 7 27.31 -7.29 52.89
CA LEU A 7 27.87 -7.94 51.70
C LEU A 7 27.34 -7.20 50.48
N LEU A 8 28.16 -6.28 49.96
CA LEU A 8 28.06 -5.79 48.59
C LEU A 8 28.29 -6.98 47.65
N PHE A 9 27.29 -7.33 46.86
CA PHE A 9 27.50 -8.06 45.62
C PHE A 9 27.11 -7.14 44.47
N GLY A 10 28.15 -6.61 43.80
CA GLY A 10 28.02 -5.87 42.57
C GLY A 10 27.49 -6.81 41.49
N LEU A 11 26.26 -6.54 41.04
CA LEU A 11 25.70 -7.11 39.82
C LEU A 11 25.75 -6.02 38.76
N CYS A 12 26.85 -5.96 38.00
CA CYS A 12 26.89 -5.26 36.73
C CYS A 12 25.97 -5.99 35.76
N VAL A 13 24.68 -5.66 35.77
CA VAL A 13 23.76 -6.02 34.69
C VAL A 13 24.17 -5.18 33.48
N ALA A 14 24.95 -5.77 32.59
CA ALA A 14 25.11 -5.25 31.25
C ALA A 14 23.73 -5.30 30.59
N THR A 15 23.05 -4.15 30.58
CA THR A 15 21.88 -3.95 29.72
C THR A 15 22.40 -4.08 28.29
N VAL A 16 22.21 -5.26 27.70
CA VAL A 16 22.24 -5.43 26.25
C VAL A 16 21.20 -4.43 25.75
N GLY A 17 21.69 -3.29 25.26
CA GLY A 17 20.88 -2.31 24.58
C GLY A 17 20.25 -3.03 23.41
N CYS A 18 18.99 -3.42 23.57
CA CYS A 18 18.15 -3.79 22.46
C CYS A 18 18.02 -2.49 21.67
N ASP A 19 18.89 -2.31 20.68
CA ASP A 19 18.89 -1.18 19.77
C ASP A 19 17.67 -1.34 18.85
N SER A 20 16.49 -1.12 19.43
CA SER A 20 15.26 -0.89 18.71
C SER A 20 15.36 0.53 18.18
N GLY A 21 16.09 0.69 17.09
CA GLY A 21 16.05 1.91 16.29
C GLY A 21 14.59 2.33 16.07
N PRO A 22 14.31 3.63 15.95
CA PRO A 22 12.95 4.15 15.93
C PRO A 22 12.13 3.39 14.90
N GLN A 23 11.15 2.63 15.38
CA GLN A 23 10.24 1.85 14.58
C GLN A 23 9.30 2.86 13.90
N GLU A 24 9.72 3.42 12.76
CA GLU A 24 8.88 4.33 12.00
C GLU A 24 7.51 3.71 11.78
N ALA A 25 6.46 4.48 12.07
CA ALA A 25 5.08 4.02 11.97
C ALA A 25 4.86 3.50 10.54
N ARG A 26 4.49 2.23 10.41
CA ARG A 26 4.19 1.60 9.12
C ARG A 26 2.81 0.99 9.17
N GLY A 27 2.08 1.09 8.08
CA GLY A 27 0.70 0.63 8.04
C GLY A 27 0.22 0.38 6.62
N VAL A 28 -0.87 -0.36 6.55
CA VAL A 28 -1.66 -0.52 5.34
C VAL A 28 -3.08 -0.05 5.66
N ARG A 29 -3.67 0.67 4.73
CA ARG A 29 -5.08 1.02 4.73
C ARG A 29 -5.65 0.70 3.37
N VAL A 30 -6.89 0.22 3.35
CA VAL A 30 -7.57 -0.18 2.12
C VAL A 30 -8.89 0.55 2.09
N VAL A 31 -9.16 1.21 0.97
CA VAL A 31 -10.45 1.82 0.67
C VAL A 31 -10.97 1.17 -0.59
N SER A 32 -12.18 0.61 -0.54
CA SER A 32 -12.79 -0.05 -1.69
C SER A 32 -14.20 0.44 -1.91
N TRP A 33 -14.67 0.37 -3.15
CA TRP A 33 -16.06 0.61 -3.48
C TRP A 33 -16.52 -0.26 -4.64
N SER A 34 -17.83 -0.41 -4.74
CA SER A 34 -18.50 -0.96 -5.90
C SER A 34 -19.83 -0.23 -6.05
N THR A 35 -20.09 0.33 -7.23
CA THR A 35 -21.33 0.98 -7.60
C THR A 35 -21.93 0.29 -8.81
N SER A 36 -23.16 -0.20 -8.67
CA SER A 36 -23.94 -0.75 -9.77
C SER A 36 -24.89 0.29 -10.33
N SER A 37 -24.97 0.40 -11.66
CA SER A 37 -26.01 1.15 -12.37
C SER A 37 -26.77 0.20 -13.31
N PRO A 38 -28.10 0.33 -13.45
CA PRO A 38 -28.86 -0.49 -14.41
C PRO A 38 -28.57 -0.09 -15.87
N ASP A 39 -28.04 1.11 -16.12
CA ASP A 39 -27.96 1.70 -17.46
C ASP A 39 -26.63 1.43 -18.18
N ARG A 40 -25.63 0.89 -17.47
CA ARG A 40 -24.32 0.55 -18.05
C ARG A 40 -23.57 -0.47 -17.20
N GLU A 41 -22.65 -1.18 -17.84
CA GLU A 41 -21.68 -2.03 -17.16
C GLU A 41 -20.71 -1.17 -16.31
N PRO A 42 -20.37 -1.60 -15.08
CA PRO A 42 -19.40 -0.89 -14.26
C PRO A 42 -17.99 -0.99 -14.87
N VAL A 43 -17.25 0.11 -14.80
CA VAL A 43 -15.84 0.18 -15.22
C VAL A 43 -14.97 -0.15 -14.01
N GLY A 44 -14.22 -1.25 -14.09
CA GLY A 44 -13.23 -1.62 -13.07
C GLY A 44 -12.16 -0.53 -12.90
N GLY A 45 -11.87 -0.16 -11.65
CA GLY A 45 -11.00 0.93 -11.26
C GLY A 45 -11.71 2.28 -11.12
N ILE A 46 -12.94 2.42 -11.62
CA ILE A 46 -13.74 3.66 -11.54
C ILE A 46 -15.02 3.42 -10.74
N ASP A 47 -15.86 2.48 -11.15
CA ASP A 47 -17.12 2.13 -10.48
C ASP A 47 -16.94 1.01 -9.45
N GLU A 48 -15.97 0.11 -9.68
CA GLU A 48 -15.55 -0.90 -8.72
C GLU A 48 -14.04 -0.85 -8.59
N ALA A 49 -13.54 -0.52 -7.40
CA ALA A 49 -12.10 -0.39 -7.22
C ALA A 49 -11.67 -0.66 -5.78
N GLN A 50 -10.37 -0.93 -5.62
CA GLN A 50 -9.69 -0.92 -4.35
C GLN A 50 -8.45 -0.03 -4.42
N VAL A 51 -8.28 0.83 -3.43
CA VAL A 51 -7.08 1.66 -3.24
C VAL A 51 -6.40 1.28 -1.93
N SER A 52 -5.19 0.74 -2.05
CA SER A 52 -4.37 0.31 -0.92
C SER A 52 -3.27 1.33 -0.67
N PHE A 53 -3.29 1.96 0.50
CA PHE A 53 -2.30 2.93 0.95
C PHE A 53 -1.33 2.25 1.92
N ALA A 54 -0.08 2.11 1.51
CA ALA A 54 1.01 1.68 2.37
C ALA A 54 1.77 2.91 2.88
N THR A 55 1.88 3.06 4.21
CA THR A 55 2.44 4.27 4.84
C THR A 55 3.82 4.04 5.44
N PHE A 56 4.70 5.02 5.26
CA PHE A 56 6.00 5.12 5.91
C PHE A 56 6.00 6.41 6.75
N GLY A 57 6.08 6.26 8.07
CA GLY A 57 5.68 7.30 9.01
C GLY A 57 4.19 7.64 8.84
N GLU A 58 3.89 8.93 8.82
CA GLU A 58 2.53 9.46 8.66
C GLU A 58 2.11 9.64 7.19
N LYS A 59 2.98 9.32 6.23
CA LYS A 59 2.77 9.62 4.81
C LYS A 59 2.58 8.33 3.99
N PRO A 60 1.69 8.34 2.98
CA PRO A 60 1.67 7.29 1.99
C PRO A 60 3.02 7.19 1.27
N ALA A 61 3.64 6.02 1.33
CA ALA A 61 4.83 5.69 0.57
C ALA A 61 4.45 5.07 -0.78
N ILE A 62 3.43 4.20 -0.78
CA ILE A 62 2.95 3.48 -1.98
C ILE A 62 1.43 3.50 -1.97
N VAL A 63 0.83 3.78 -3.11
CA VAL A 63 -0.61 3.73 -3.34
C VAL A 63 -0.86 2.83 -4.53
N ILE A 64 -1.66 1.78 -4.33
CA ILE A 64 -2.04 0.85 -5.39
C ILE A 64 -3.53 0.96 -5.59
N TRP A 65 -3.91 1.42 -6.78
CA TRP A 65 -5.29 1.55 -7.22
C TRP A 65 -5.58 0.45 -8.22
N SER A 66 -6.45 -0.48 -7.86
CA SER A 66 -6.79 -1.64 -8.69
C SER A 66 -8.26 -1.70 -9.07
N ASP A 67 -8.52 -2.33 -10.21
CA ASP A 67 -9.86 -2.69 -10.68
C ASP A 67 -10.50 -3.86 -9.93
N GLY A 68 -9.68 -4.67 -9.25
CA GLY A 68 -10.12 -5.73 -8.35
C GLY A 68 -9.78 -5.47 -6.89
N GLY A 69 -10.05 -6.47 -6.05
CA GLY A 69 -9.68 -6.45 -4.63
C GLY A 69 -8.23 -6.86 -4.39
N GLY A 70 -7.80 -6.88 -3.13
CA GLY A 70 -6.47 -7.35 -2.76
C GLY A 70 -6.18 -7.32 -1.27
N THR A 71 -5.12 -8.00 -0.87
CA THR A 71 -4.65 -8.03 0.53
C THR A 71 -3.23 -7.51 0.60
N PHE A 72 -2.95 -6.66 1.58
CA PHE A 72 -1.65 -6.02 1.76
C PHE A 72 -1.24 -6.01 3.22
N GLY A 73 0.04 -6.22 3.48
CA GLY A 73 0.66 -6.16 4.80
C GLY A 73 1.97 -5.36 4.78
N ALA A 74 2.42 -4.95 5.96
CA ALA A 74 3.68 -4.23 6.16
C ALA A 74 4.54 -4.91 7.23
N GLY A 75 5.81 -5.13 6.91
CA GLY A 75 6.83 -5.69 7.79
C GLY A 75 8.13 -4.89 7.73
N TYR A 76 9.11 -5.24 8.57
CA TYR A 76 10.47 -4.72 8.44
C TYR A 76 11.41 -5.87 8.08
N ASP A 77 12.13 -5.71 6.98
CA ASP A 77 13.17 -6.63 6.55
C ASP A 77 14.49 -6.19 7.19
N LYS A 78 15.00 -7.02 8.12
CA LYS A 78 16.27 -6.75 8.81
C LYS A 78 17.49 -6.85 7.90
N THR A 79 17.44 -7.72 6.89
CA THR A 79 18.55 -7.95 5.97
C THR A 79 18.72 -6.77 5.03
N ARG A 80 17.60 -6.26 4.49
CA ARG A 80 17.59 -5.07 3.63
C ARG A 80 17.57 -3.75 4.41
N ARG A 81 17.31 -3.82 5.72
CA ARG A 81 17.12 -2.66 6.61
C ARG A 81 16.04 -1.70 6.09
N ALA A 82 14.96 -2.26 5.55
CA ALA A 82 13.90 -1.54 4.87
C ALA A 82 12.52 -2.02 5.32
N VAL A 83 11.51 -1.16 5.18
CA VAL A 83 10.11 -1.59 5.29
C VAL A 83 9.77 -2.40 4.05
N HIS A 84 9.16 -3.57 4.27
CA HIS A 84 8.67 -4.47 3.24
C HIS A 84 7.14 -4.45 3.23
N TYR A 85 6.55 -4.04 2.13
CA TYR A 85 5.13 -4.20 1.87
C TYR A 85 4.92 -5.40 0.96
N SER A 86 4.02 -6.30 1.33
CA SER A 86 3.73 -7.49 0.53
C SER A 86 2.23 -7.77 0.50
N GLY A 87 1.78 -8.38 -0.60
CA GLY A 87 0.37 -8.61 -0.82
C GLY A 87 0.06 -9.29 -2.14
N SER A 88 -1.21 -9.30 -2.49
CA SER A 88 -1.67 -9.75 -3.79
C SER A 88 -2.92 -9.00 -4.22
N LEU A 89 -2.98 -8.66 -5.49
CA LEU A 89 -4.20 -8.21 -6.17
C LEU A 89 -5.00 -9.42 -6.62
N ARG A 90 -6.32 -9.32 -6.65
CA ARG A 90 -7.24 -10.37 -7.07
C ARG A 90 -8.10 -9.87 -8.23
N ALA A 91 -7.97 -10.53 -9.38
CA ALA A 91 -8.83 -10.30 -10.53
C ALA A 91 -10.24 -10.86 -10.33
N HIS A 92 -11.17 -10.41 -11.16
CA HIS A 92 -12.55 -10.95 -11.21
C HIS A 92 -12.60 -12.44 -11.57
N ASP A 93 -11.62 -12.94 -12.33
CA ASP A 93 -11.45 -14.37 -12.63
C ASP A 93 -10.81 -15.19 -11.49
N ALA A 94 -10.67 -14.58 -10.31
CA ALA A 94 -10.07 -15.14 -9.10
C ALA A 94 -8.56 -15.42 -9.15
N ARG A 95 -7.85 -15.09 -10.24
CA ARG A 95 -6.38 -15.10 -10.24
C ARG A 95 -5.83 -14.05 -9.29
N THR A 96 -4.65 -14.34 -8.76
CA THR A 96 -3.94 -13.44 -7.87
C THR A 96 -2.60 -13.04 -8.46
N TYR A 97 -2.25 -11.77 -8.27
CA TYR A 97 -1.02 -11.19 -8.79
C TYR A 97 -0.21 -10.63 -7.62
N PRO A 98 1.02 -11.12 -7.38
CA PRO A 98 1.80 -10.73 -6.22
C PRO A 98 2.23 -9.28 -6.31
N VAL A 99 2.28 -8.63 -5.16
CA VAL A 99 2.88 -7.31 -5.01
C VAL A 99 3.89 -7.33 -3.89
N GLU A 100 5.07 -6.80 -4.15
CA GLU A 100 6.12 -6.61 -3.14
C GLU A 100 6.75 -5.24 -3.30
N ALA A 101 7.11 -4.59 -2.21
CA ALA A 101 7.85 -3.34 -2.27
C ALA A 101 8.76 -3.15 -1.07
N PHE A 102 9.93 -2.56 -1.30
CA PHE A 102 10.91 -2.28 -0.27
C PHE A 102 11.28 -0.82 -0.29
N THR A 103 11.24 -0.16 0.86
CA THR A 103 11.70 1.23 0.99
C THR A 103 12.32 1.47 2.36
N ALA A 104 13.42 2.23 2.38
CA ALA A 104 14.09 2.63 3.61
C ALA A 104 13.69 4.05 4.08
N ASP A 105 13.00 4.82 3.24
CA ASP A 105 12.71 6.24 3.46
C ASP A 105 11.29 6.66 3.04
N GLY A 106 10.48 5.73 2.52
CA GLY A 106 9.15 5.97 1.99
C GLY A 106 9.11 6.67 0.63
N LYS A 107 10.25 6.91 -0.02
CA LYS A 107 10.37 7.70 -1.26
C LYS A 107 11.12 7.00 -2.37
N THR A 108 12.12 6.21 -2.00
CA THR A 108 12.95 5.45 -2.92
C THR A 108 12.85 3.96 -2.60
N GLY A 109 13.07 3.12 -3.61
CA GLY A 109 12.95 1.68 -3.45
C GLY A 109 12.42 0.99 -4.68
N ASP A 110 12.31 -0.33 -4.55
CA ASP A 110 11.80 -1.19 -5.59
C ASP A 110 10.35 -1.57 -5.29
N VAL A 111 9.51 -1.50 -6.32
CA VAL A 111 8.14 -2.03 -6.30
C VAL A 111 8.04 -3.09 -7.39
N MET A 112 7.56 -4.28 -7.03
CA MET A 112 7.29 -5.40 -7.91
C MET A 112 5.79 -5.63 -7.94
N ILE A 113 5.18 -5.58 -9.13
CA ILE A 113 3.77 -5.93 -9.34
C ILE A 113 3.74 -6.98 -10.45
N ASP A 114 3.31 -8.19 -10.11
CA ASP A 114 3.24 -9.30 -11.08
C ASP A 114 4.56 -9.54 -11.83
N GLY A 115 5.68 -9.48 -11.11
CA GLY A 115 7.02 -9.63 -11.68
C GLY A 115 7.54 -8.42 -12.47
N GLN A 116 6.73 -7.37 -12.70
CA GLN A 116 7.18 -6.12 -13.30
C GLN A 116 7.83 -5.22 -12.24
N ARG A 117 9.01 -4.67 -12.53
CA ARG A 117 9.78 -3.83 -11.60
C ARG A 117 9.59 -2.34 -11.88
N PHE A 118 9.33 -1.59 -10.82
CA PHE A 118 9.19 -0.14 -10.82
C PHE A 118 10.11 0.49 -9.78
N ASP A 119 10.54 1.72 -10.07
CA ASP A 119 11.36 2.53 -9.16
C ASP A 119 10.44 3.53 -8.46
N LEU A 120 10.33 3.42 -7.14
CA LEU A 120 9.45 4.27 -6.33
C LEU A 120 9.74 5.78 -6.50
N ALA A 121 10.99 6.13 -6.83
CA ALA A 121 11.37 7.52 -7.04
C ALA A 121 10.66 8.18 -8.24
N LYS A 122 10.10 7.39 -9.17
CA LYS A 122 9.36 7.89 -10.34
C LYS A 122 7.89 8.21 -10.03
N GLY A 123 7.39 7.77 -8.88
CA GLY A 123 6.01 7.96 -8.47
C GLY A 123 5.53 6.90 -7.49
N SER A 124 4.67 7.30 -6.56
CA SER A 124 4.13 6.41 -5.53
C SER A 124 2.77 5.81 -5.86
N LEU A 125 2.10 6.29 -6.92
CA LEU A 125 0.78 5.81 -7.34
C LEU A 125 0.91 4.83 -8.50
N PHE A 126 0.37 3.62 -8.31
CA PHE A 126 0.30 2.56 -9.30
C PHE A 126 -1.16 2.27 -9.62
N LEU A 127 -1.55 2.53 -10.86
CA LEU A 127 -2.83 2.07 -11.40
C LEU A 127 -2.62 0.65 -11.93
N VAL A 128 -3.46 -0.29 -11.52
CA VAL A 128 -3.34 -1.69 -11.91
C VAL A 128 -4.67 -2.21 -12.44
N LYS A 129 -4.64 -2.68 -13.68
CA LYS A 129 -5.74 -3.40 -14.30
C LYS A 129 -5.42 -4.88 -14.31
N THR A 130 -6.39 -5.72 -13.95
CA THR A 130 -6.24 -7.15 -13.83
C THR A 130 -7.25 -7.85 -14.75
N GLY A 131 -6.78 -8.65 -15.71
CA GLY A 131 -7.67 -9.28 -16.68
C GLY A 131 -6.91 -9.95 -17.82
N GLY A 132 -7.54 -10.90 -18.51
CA GLY A 132 -6.89 -11.60 -19.64
C GLY A 132 -5.68 -12.47 -19.27
N GLY A 133 -5.31 -12.55 -17.99
CA GLY A 133 -4.18 -13.35 -17.49
C GLY A 133 -2.90 -12.61 -17.29
N ALA A 134 -2.96 -11.30 -17.36
CA ALA A 134 -1.86 -10.42 -17.07
C ALA A 134 -2.34 -9.23 -16.24
N THR A 135 -1.37 -8.43 -15.81
CA THR A 135 -1.60 -7.11 -15.26
C THR A 135 -1.09 -6.04 -16.20
N THR A 136 -1.87 -4.98 -16.36
CA THR A 136 -1.38 -3.72 -16.94
C THR A 136 -1.16 -2.75 -15.80
N VAL A 137 0.03 -2.16 -15.73
CA VAL A 137 0.41 -1.26 -14.65
C VAL A 137 0.85 0.09 -15.21
N LYS A 138 0.32 1.18 -14.64
CA LYS A 138 0.77 2.54 -14.93
C LYS A 138 1.22 3.22 -13.65
N GLN A 139 2.47 3.64 -13.60
CA GLN A 139 3.04 4.42 -12.50
C GLN A 139 2.85 5.91 -12.76
N LEU A 140 2.27 6.62 -11.78
CA LEU A 140 2.06 8.06 -11.82
C LEU A 140 2.93 8.77 -10.79
N THR A 141 3.52 9.90 -11.20
CA THR A 141 4.31 10.77 -10.30
C THR A 141 3.44 11.52 -9.29
N LYS A 142 2.13 11.60 -9.54
CA LYS A 142 1.18 12.30 -8.67
C LYS A 142 0.84 11.47 -7.43
N THR A 143 0.73 12.14 -6.29
CA THR A 143 0.16 11.55 -5.07
C THR A 143 -1.36 11.72 -5.07
N VAL A 144 -2.08 10.74 -4.52
CA VAL A 144 -3.52 10.90 -4.24
C VAL A 144 -3.69 11.87 -3.07
N PRO A 145 -4.42 12.99 -3.21
CA PRO A 145 -4.49 14.04 -2.19
C PRO A 145 -5.51 13.73 -1.07
N ILE A 146 -5.70 12.46 -0.72
CA ILE A 146 -6.77 12.03 0.18
C ILE A 146 -6.15 11.62 1.52
N PRO A 147 -6.51 12.31 2.63
CA PRO A 147 -6.01 11.97 3.94
C PRO A 147 -6.41 10.55 4.31
N VAL A 148 -5.44 9.74 4.74
CA VAL A 148 -5.68 8.37 5.19
C VAL A 148 -5.82 8.41 6.71
N THR A 149 -6.98 8.83 7.19
CA THR A 149 -7.27 8.96 8.63
C THR A 149 -8.13 7.78 9.10
N SER A 150 -8.14 7.51 10.41
CA SER A 150 -8.70 6.28 10.99
C SER A 150 -10.12 6.41 11.55
N ALA A 151 -10.80 7.55 11.41
CA ALA A 151 -12.17 7.69 11.91
C ALA A 151 -13.17 7.10 10.89
N GLU A 152 -14.16 6.34 11.37
CA GLU A 152 -15.15 5.66 10.52
C GLU A 152 -15.94 6.63 9.63
N ASN A 153 -16.31 7.81 10.15
CA ASN A 153 -16.97 8.87 9.38
C ASN A 153 -16.09 9.43 8.24
N GLU A 154 -14.77 9.23 8.31
CA GLU A 154 -13.82 9.66 7.28
C GLU A 154 -13.64 8.59 6.19
N ALA A 155 -14.00 7.32 6.45
CA ALA A 155 -13.89 6.25 5.46
C ALA A 155 -14.91 6.41 4.32
N GLU A 156 -16.15 6.75 4.64
CA GLU A 156 -17.18 7.07 3.62
C GLU A 156 -16.78 8.31 2.81
N SER A 157 -16.29 9.35 3.51
CA SER A 157 -15.73 10.54 2.85
C SER A 157 -14.52 10.22 1.96
N ALA A 158 -13.66 9.29 2.36
CA ALA A 158 -12.50 8.87 1.57
C ALA A 158 -12.91 8.09 0.32
N GLN A 159 -13.94 7.24 0.42
CA GLN A 159 -14.51 6.56 -0.76
C GLN A 159 -15.08 7.56 -1.76
N GLU A 160 -15.92 8.50 -1.30
CA GLU A 160 -16.52 9.52 -2.17
C GLU A 160 -15.44 10.37 -2.84
N LYS A 161 -14.47 10.87 -2.08
CA LYS A 161 -13.34 11.64 -2.62
C LYS A 161 -12.51 10.86 -3.63
N LEU A 162 -12.29 9.55 -3.40
CA LEU A 162 -11.57 8.71 -4.34
C LEU A 162 -12.36 8.52 -5.63
N ARG A 163 -13.68 8.28 -5.56
CA ARG A 163 -14.56 8.15 -6.72
C ARG A 163 -14.59 9.44 -7.55
N GLU A 164 -14.76 10.59 -6.88
CA GLU A 164 -14.70 11.90 -7.52
C GLU A 164 -13.35 12.13 -8.19
N TYR A 165 -12.25 11.79 -7.49
CA TYR A 165 -10.89 11.92 -8.04
C TYR A 165 -10.66 11.04 -9.26
N ALA A 166 -11.19 9.80 -9.26
CA ALA A 166 -11.12 8.88 -10.39
C ALA A 166 -11.78 9.48 -11.64
N THR A 167 -12.97 10.05 -11.45
CA THR A 167 -13.80 10.60 -12.53
C THR A 167 -13.26 11.94 -13.04
N ALA A 168 -12.71 12.77 -12.16
CA ALA A 168 -12.16 14.07 -12.53
C ALA A 168 -10.78 13.98 -13.19
N ASN A 169 -10.04 12.89 -12.96
CA ASN A 169 -8.68 12.72 -13.47
C ASN A 169 -8.67 11.85 -14.72
N ARG A 170 -8.61 12.50 -15.89
CA ARG A 170 -8.55 11.82 -17.19
C ARG A 170 -7.48 10.75 -17.29
N GLU A 171 -6.33 10.96 -16.65
CA GLU A 171 -5.23 10.00 -16.70
C GLU A 171 -5.57 8.67 -16.02
N ILE A 172 -6.45 8.70 -15.02
CA ILE A 172 -6.96 7.54 -14.29
C ILE A 172 -8.13 6.92 -15.07
N SER A 173 -9.12 7.73 -15.47
CA SER A 173 -10.27 7.23 -16.23
C SER A 173 -9.85 6.60 -17.55
N ASP A 174 -9.02 7.28 -18.34
CA ASP A 174 -8.54 6.78 -19.64
C ASP A 174 -7.79 5.44 -19.46
N PHE A 175 -6.97 5.31 -18.40
CA PHE A 175 -6.25 4.07 -18.11
C PHE A 175 -7.22 2.90 -17.82
N PHE A 176 -8.30 3.14 -17.07
CA PHE A 176 -9.25 2.09 -16.68
C PHE A 176 -10.29 1.78 -17.75
N GLU A 177 -10.66 2.75 -18.59
CA GLU A 177 -11.58 2.58 -19.71
C GLU A 177 -10.93 1.95 -20.95
N GLU A 178 -9.61 2.10 -21.13
CA GLU A 178 -8.89 1.50 -22.26
C GLU A 178 -9.00 -0.04 -22.22
N ALA A 179 -9.43 -0.67 -23.32
CA ALA A 179 -9.54 -2.12 -23.36
C ALA A 179 -8.20 -2.78 -23.01
N PRO A 180 -8.18 -3.87 -22.21
CA PRO A 180 -6.94 -4.59 -21.96
C PRO A 180 -6.35 -5.03 -23.30
N ALA A 181 -5.05 -4.82 -23.48
CA ALA A 181 -4.36 -5.29 -24.67
C ALA A 181 -4.57 -6.80 -24.81
N LEU A 182 -5.23 -7.22 -25.89
CA LEU A 182 -5.38 -8.63 -26.21
C LEU A 182 -3.97 -9.19 -26.48
N ILE A 183 -3.58 -10.20 -25.71
CA ILE A 183 -2.36 -10.96 -25.99
C ILE A 183 -2.78 -12.07 -26.96
N ASP A 184 -2.37 -11.96 -28.22
CA ASP A 184 -2.51 -12.99 -29.26
C ASP A 184 -1.66 -14.25 -28.98
#